data_AF-A0A948BUG8-F1
#
_entry.id   AF-A0A948BUG8-F1
#
_cell.length_a   1.000
_cell.length_b   1.000
_cell.length_c   1.000
_cell.angle_alpha   90.00
_cell.angle_beta   90.00
_cell.angle_gamma   90.00
#
_symmetry.space_group_name_H-M   'P 1'
#
loop_
_entity.id
_entity.type
_entity.pdbx_description
1 polymer ?
#
loop_
_entity_poly.entity_id
_entity_poly.type
_entity_poly.pdbx_seq_one_letter_code
_entity_poly.pdbx_strand_id
1 'polypeptide(L)'
;MCATRYLFLILCLPLIFLPPATAGENPAAGRFVKLDEQAKELPDDAPHWVMVKDTGNGLIWEVKTDDESVHNLNNVYSWKKSKSQFIKQLNDEKFGTFSDWRLPEEDELGSLLDKTGAPPYINDQYFPKTLPEHYQSWVLCGDGQSVNSSTIHFGDPQKDRKKPREIRVRAVRGQTAKK
;
A
#
# COMPACT_ATOMS: atom_id res chain seq x y z
N MET A 1 44.39 60.58 35.46
CA MET A 1 45.25 59.57 34.80
C MET A 1 44.36 58.61 34.04
N CYS A 2 44.71 58.36 32.79
CA CYS A 2 43.96 57.67 31.76
C CYS A 2 43.85 56.16 32.02
N ALA A 3 42.69 55.55 31.79
CA ALA A 3 42.55 54.09 31.68
C ALA A 3 41.37 53.68 30.78
N THR A 4 41.67 53.68 29.49
CA THR A 4 41.39 52.65 28.46
C THR A 4 40.14 51.76 28.53
N ARG A 5 39.36 51.89 27.45
CA ARG A 5 38.32 51.04 26.86
C ARG A 5 38.52 49.52 26.95
N TYR A 6 37.44 48.77 27.14
CA TYR A 6 37.19 47.49 26.44
C TYR A 6 35.71 47.37 26.07
N LEU A 7 35.42 47.45 24.78
CA LEU A 7 34.10 47.20 24.18
C LEU A 7 34.05 45.69 23.87
N PHE A 8 33.33 44.90 24.67
CA PHE A 8 33.07 43.49 24.38
C PHE A 8 31.97 43.40 23.30
N LEU A 9 32.38 43.28 22.04
CA LEU A 9 31.52 42.85 20.94
C LEU A 9 31.25 41.35 21.11
N ILE A 10 30.13 41.01 21.73
CA ILE A 10 29.59 39.65 21.72
C ILE A 10 29.02 39.40 20.32
N LEU A 11 29.82 38.75 19.46
CA LEU A 11 29.35 38.14 18.22
C LEU A 11 28.35 37.04 18.57
N CYS A 12 27.06 37.39 18.59
CA CYS A 12 25.97 36.42 18.66
C CYS A 12 25.87 35.75 17.28
N LEU A 13 26.65 34.68 17.07
CA LEU A 13 26.50 33.80 15.92
C LEU A 13 25.04 33.31 15.90
N PRO A 14 24.31 33.47 14.78
CA PRO A 14 22.95 32.98 14.70
C PRO A 14 22.98 31.47 14.93
N LEU A 15 22.15 31.00 15.87
CA LEU A 15 21.78 29.59 15.97
C LEU A 15 21.24 29.19 14.60
N ILE A 16 22.08 28.53 13.80
CA ILE A 16 21.63 27.85 12.60
C ILE A 16 20.70 26.76 13.11
N PHE A 17 19.40 26.96 12.93
CA PHE A 17 18.40 25.93 13.14
C PHE A 17 18.74 24.79 12.18
N LEU A 18 19.43 23.77 12.70
CA LEU A 18 19.69 22.54 11.97
C LEU A 18 18.30 21.94 11.70
N PRO A 19 17.86 21.80 10.43
CA PRO A 19 16.63 21.08 10.17
C PRO A 19 16.77 19.68 10.79
N PRO A 20 15.70 19.12 11.40
CA PRO A 20 15.77 17.77 11.94
C PRO A 20 16.32 16.85 10.85
N ALA A 21 17.34 16.08 11.21
CA ALA A 21 17.95 15.10 10.33
C ALA A 21 16.84 14.31 9.66
N THR A 22 16.77 14.35 8.33
CA THR A 22 15.88 13.52 7.53
C THR A 22 16.26 12.07 7.83
N ALA A 23 15.49 11.47 8.75
CA ALA A 23 15.59 10.07 9.06
C ALA A 23 15.20 9.29 7.80
N GLY A 24 16.22 8.73 7.15
CA GLY A 24 16.12 7.67 6.14
C GLY A 24 15.06 7.89 5.07
N GLU A 25 15.42 8.54 3.96
CA GLU A 25 14.69 8.35 2.71
C GLU A 25 14.76 6.86 2.31
N ASN A 26 13.71 6.13 2.69
CA ASN A 26 13.41 4.81 2.17
C ASN A 26 13.22 4.98 0.65
N PRO A 27 13.91 4.23 -0.23
CA PRO A 27 13.77 4.37 -1.69
C PRO A 27 12.34 4.11 -2.21
N ALA A 28 11.42 3.58 -1.37
CA ALA A 28 10.00 3.47 -1.67
C ALA A 28 9.17 4.73 -1.34
N ALA A 29 9.75 5.74 -0.65
CA ALA A 29 9.08 6.98 -0.22
C ALA A 29 8.60 7.88 -1.37
N GLY A 30 8.89 7.53 -2.63
CA GLY A 30 8.37 8.23 -3.80
C GLY A 30 7.28 7.48 -4.59
N ARG A 31 7.08 6.18 -4.33
CA ARG A 31 6.16 5.36 -5.13
C ARG A 31 4.75 5.31 -4.54
N PHE A 32 4.61 5.31 -3.22
CA PHE A 32 3.32 5.13 -2.57
C PHE A 32 2.91 6.40 -1.83
N VAL A 33 1.63 6.74 -1.90
CA VAL A 33 1.03 7.88 -1.20
C VAL A 33 -0.16 7.40 -0.40
N LYS A 34 -0.20 7.74 0.90
CA LYS A 34 -1.32 7.40 1.80
C LYS A 34 -2.54 8.25 1.46
N LEU A 35 -3.72 7.64 1.51
CA LEU A 35 -5.00 8.30 1.26
C LEU A 35 -5.99 8.05 2.42
N ASP A 36 -6.73 9.08 2.81
CA ASP A 36 -7.83 8.98 3.78
C ASP A 36 -9.11 8.40 3.17
N GLU A 37 -10.18 8.33 3.96
CA GLU A 37 -11.51 7.82 3.57
C GLU A 37 -12.17 8.62 2.44
N GLN A 38 -11.73 9.84 2.21
CA GLN A 38 -12.21 10.73 1.16
C GLN A 38 -11.27 10.76 -0.05
N ALA A 39 -10.31 9.82 -0.10
CA ALA A 39 -9.26 9.74 -1.13
C ALA A 39 -8.35 10.97 -1.21
N LYS A 40 -8.21 11.71 -0.11
CA LYS A 40 -7.28 12.83 -0.02
C LYS A 40 -5.90 12.33 0.39
N GLU A 41 -4.87 12.90 -0.24
CA GLU A 41 -3.48 12.60 0.05
C GLU A 41 -3.10 13.02 1.48
N LEU A 42 -2.39 12.13 2.15
CA LEU A 42 -1.91 12.26 3.52
C LEU A 42 -0.37 12.26 3.54
N PRO A 43 0.25 12.89 4.54
CA PRO A 43 1.70 12.84 4.71
C PRO A 43 2.17 11.43 5.09
N ASP A 44 3.44 11.12 4.84
CA ASP A 44 4.04 9.81 5.09
C ASP A 44 4.01 9.39 6.57
N ASP A 45 4.01 10.36 7.49
CA ASP A 45 3.93 10.17 8.94
C ASP A 45 2.48 10.04 9.45
N ALA A 46 1.48 10.07 8.56
CA ALA A 46 0.09 9.92 8.94
C ALA A 46 -0.13 8.58 9.69
N PRO A 47 -0.77 8.60 10.87
CA PRO A 47 -0.93 7.42 11.71
C PRO A 47 -1.97 6.45 11.15
N HIS A 48 -2.92 6.95 10.35
CA HIS A 48 -4.04 6.19 9.81
C HIS A 48 -4.32 6.59 8.36
N TRP A 49 -4.58 5.60 7.52
CA TRP A 49 -5.00 5.73 6.12
C TRP A 49 -5.75 4.46 5.73
N VAL A 50 -6.63 4.55 4.74
CA VAL A 50 -7.46 3.41 4.32
C VAL A 50 -7.15 2.95 2.89
N MET A 51 -6.43 3.79 2.14
CA MET A 51 -6.05 3.52 0.76
C MET A 51 -4.61 3.96 0.51
N VAL A 52 -3.98 3.35 -0.50
CA VAL A 52 -2.65 3.74 -0.98
C VAL A 52 -2.70 3.95 -2.48
N LYS A 53 -2.22 5.10 -2.94
CA LYS A 53 -2.01 5.39 -4.36
C LYS A 53 -0.59 5.01 -4.75
N ASP A 54 -0.45 4.20 -5.79
CA ASP A 54 0.81 3.86 -6.42
C ASP A 54 1.08 4.81 -7.59
N THR A 55 2.05 5.70 -7.43
CA THR A 55 2.42 6.73 -8.42
C THR A 55 3.09 6.13 -9.65
N GLY A 56 3.62 4.91 -9.58
CA GLY A 56 4.29 4.25 -10.70
C GLY A 56 3.33 3.74 -11.78
N ASN A 57 2.10 3.40 -11.40
CA ASN A 57 1.08 2.85 -12.30
C ASN A 57 -0.28 3.58 -12.22
N GLY A 58 -0.44 4.53 -11.30
CA GLY A 58 -1.66 5.29 -11.09
C GLY A 58 -2.78 4.51 -10.41
N LEU A 59 -2.52 3.30 -9.92
CA LEU A 59 -3.51 2.46 -9.25
C LEU A 59 -3.71 2.92 -7.81
N ILE A 60 -4.92 2.70 -7.30
CA ILE A 60 -5.23 2.89 -5.88
C ILE A 60 -5.63 1.55 -5.29
N TRP A 61 -5.05 1.27 -4.12
CA TRP A 61 -5.14 0.00 -3.43
C TRP A 61 -5.89 0.17 -2.11
N GLU A 62 -6.73 -0.80 -1.79
CA GLU A 62 -7.32 -0.93 -0.47
C GLU A 62 -6.27 -1.39 0.55
N VAL A 63 -6.32 -0.87 1.78
CA VAL A 63 -5.44 -1.24 2.90
C VAL A 63 -6.16 -2.19 3.85
N LYS A 64 -5.42 -3.14 4.43
CA LYS A 64 -5.99 -4.15 5.35
C LYS A 64 -6.04 -3.65 6.78
N THR A 65 -7.07 -4.10 7.47
CA THR A 65 -7.34 -3.78 8.88
C THR A 65 -7.29 -5.05 9.73
N ASP A 66 -7.43 -4.87 11.05
CA ASP A 66 -7.48 -5.94 12.04
C ASP A 66 -8.74 -5.76 12.92
N ASP A 67 -9.88 -5.61 12.25
CA ASP A 67 -11.19 -5.29 12.84
C ASP A 67 -12.29 -6.15 12.21
N GLU A 68 -13.54 -6.08 12.65
CA GLU A 68 -14.60 -6.95 12.09
C GLU A 68 -15.11 -6.50 10.70
N SER A 69 -14.42 -5.57 10.02
CA SER A 69 -14.85 -5.05 8.73
C SER A 69 -14.54 -6.00 7.57
N VAL A 70 -15.04 -5.64 6.38
CA VAL A 70 -14.74 -6.32 5.11
C VAL A 70 -13.24 -6.29 4.77
N HIS A 71 -12.49 -5.34 5.34
CA HIS A 71 -11.05 -5.11 5.14
C HIS A 71 -10.16 -5.95 6.06
N ASN A 72 -10.74 -6.74 6.98
CA ASN A 72 -9.97 -7.56 7.93
C ASN A 72 -8.96 -8.45 7.19
N LEU A 73 -7.71 -8.44 7.67
CA LEU A 73 -6.61 -9.26 7.19
C LEU A 73 -6.94 -10.76 7.18
N ASN A 74 -7.80 -11.24 8.08
CA ASN A 74 -8.22 -12.63 8.25
C ASN A 74 -9.33 -13.06 7.27
N ASN A 75 -9.97 -12.12 6.56
CA ASN A 75 -11.03 -12.45 5.62
C ASN A 75 -10.46 -13.21 4.41
N VAL A 76 -11.10 -14.34 4.09
CA VAL A 76 -10.79 -15.19 2.95
C VAL A 76 -12.05 -15.46 2.14
N TYR A 77 -11.90 -15.57 0.82
CA TYR A 77 -13.03 -15.73 -0.09
C TYR A 77 -12.74 -16.81 -1.12
N SER A 78 -13.77 -17.50 -1.59
CA SER A 78 -13.67 -18.24 -2.85
C SER A 78 -13.71 -17.27 -4.03
N TRP A 79 -13.18 -17.67 -5.19
CA TRP A 79 -13.15 -16.83 -6.40
C TRP A 79 -14.49 -16.13 -6.71
N LYS A 80 -15.60 -16.86 -6.60
CA LYS A 80 -16.95 -16.32 -6.82
C LYS A 80 -17.32 -15.28 -5.76
N LYS A 81 -17.06 -15.58 -4.47
CA LYS A 81 -17.38 -14.68 -3.35
C LYS A 81 -16.52 -13.41 -3.36
N SER A 82 -15.28 -13.48 -3.82
CA SER A 82 -14.41 -12.31 -3.97
C SER A 82 -15.07 -11.23 -4.82
N LYS A 83 -15.74 -11.63 -5.90
CA LYS A 83 -16.47 -10.70 -6.77
C LYS A 83 -17.86 -10.37 -6.22
N SER A 84 -18.63 -11.38 -5.84
CA SER A 84 -20.05 -11.20 -5.50
C SER A 84 -20.30 -10.66 -4.10
N GLN A 85 -19.30 -10.70 -3.21
CA GLN A 85 -19.39 -10.19 -1.83
C GLN A 85 -18.38 -9.08 -1.61
N PHE A 86 -17.08 -9.38 -1.60
CA PHE A 86 -16.03 -8.40 -1.26
C PHE A 86 -16.04 -7.18 -2.19
N ILE A 87 -15.84 -7.38 -3.49
CA ILE A 87 -15.84 -6.26 -4.45
C ILE A 87 -17.21 -5.57 -4.53
N LYS A 88 -18.30 -6.35 -4.49
CA LYS A 88 -19.65 -5.78 -4.52
C LYS A 88 -19.88 -4.84 -3.33
N GLN A 89 -19.52 -5.26 -2.12
CA GLN A 89 -19.69 -4.49 -0.90
C GLN A 89 -18.89 -3.18 -0.95
N LEU A 90 -17.61 -3.22 -1.33
CA LEU A 90 -16.77 -2.02 -1.48
C LEU A 90 -17.41 -1.00 -2.45
N ASN A 91 -18.00 -1.48 -3.54
CA ASN A 91 -18.64 -0.63 -4.54
C ASN A 91 -19.99 -0.08 -4.08
N ASP A 92 -20.79 -0.87 -3.38
CA ASP A 92 -22.08 -0.45 -2.81
C ASP A 92 -21.88 0.61 -1.72
N GLU A 93 -20.88 0.43 -0.86
CA GLU A 93 -20.50 1.36 0.22
C GLU A 93 -19.76 2.61 -0.28
N LYS A 94 -19.39 2.64 -1.57
CA LYS A 94 -18.56 3.67 -2.18
C LYS A 94 -17.27 3.90 -1.39
N PHE A 95 -16.58 2.81 -1.05
CA PHE A 95 -15.34 2.87 -0.27
C PHE A 95 -14.35 3.86 -0.88
N GLY A 96 -13.86 4.81 -0.08
CA GLY A 96 -12.97 5.86 -0.58
C GLY A 96 -13.62 6.86 -1.53
N THR A 97 -14.94 7.01 -1.50
CA THR A 97 -15.78 7.74 -2.49
C THR A 97 -15.86 7.09 -3.88
N PHE A 98 -15.39 5.85 -4.02
CA PHE A 98 -15.30 5.14 -5.30
C PHE A 98 -16.18 3.90 -5.38
N SER A 99 -16.69 3.60 -6.58
CA SER A 99 -17.54 2.44 -6.85
C SER A 99 -17.05 1.60 -8.03
N ASP A 100 -15.77 1.73 -8.37
CA ASP A 100 -15.08 1.06 -9.48
C ASP A 100 -13.97 0.11 -8.99
N TRP A 101 -14.08 -0.37 -7.74
CA TRP A 101 -13.17 -1.37 -7.19
C TRP A 101 -13.30 -2.69 -7.92
N ARG A 102 -12.15 -3.35 -8.11
CA ARG A 102 -12.03 -4.66 -8.76
C ARG A 102 -10.95 -5.49 -8.11
N LEU A 103 -10.91 -6.77 -8.47
CA LEU A 103 -9.75 -7.62 -8.18
C LEU A 103 -8.57 -7.20 -9.08
N PRO A 104 -7.33 -7.30 -8.58
CA PRO A 104 -6.14 -6.93 -9.32
C PRO A 104 -5.79 -7.98 -10.37
N GLU A 105 -5.21 -7.51 -11.47
CA GLU A 105 -4.52 -8.39 -12.41
C GLU A 105 -3.26 -8.97 -11.74
N GLU A 106 -2.78 -10.11 -12.24
CA GLU A 106 -1.61 -10.78 -11.69
C GLU A 106 -0.37 -9.88 -11.66
N ASP A 107 -0.10 -9.18 -12.77
CA ASP A 107 1.03 -8.25 -12.89
C ASP A 107 0.87 -7.04 -11.97
N GLU A 108 -0.35 -6.53 -11.82
CA GLU A 108 -0.64 -5.41 -10.91
C GLU A 108 -0.34 -5.79 -9.47
N LEU A 109 -0.86 -6.93 -9.01
CA LEU A 109 -0.64 -7.40 -7.64
C LEU A 109 0.83 -7.79 -7.41
N GLY A 110 1.48 -8.40 -8.40
CA GLY A 110 2.89 -8.73 -8.38
C GLY A 110 3.79 -7.49 -8.29
N SER A 111 3.35 -6.34 -8.81
CA SER A 111 4.10 -5.08 -8.74
C SER A 111 4.26 -4.51 -7.34
N LEU A 112 3.50 -5.01 -6.35
CA LEU A 112 3.63 -4.68 -4.93
C LEU A 112 4.69 -5.52 -4.21
N LEU A 113 5.18 -6.59 -4.83
CA LEU A 113 6.17 -7.46 -4.19
C LEU A 113 7.50 -6.73 -3.99
N ASP A 114 7.96 -6.71 -2.75
CA ASP A 114 9.29 -6.26 -2.36
C ASP A 114 10.02 -7.38 -1.63
N LYS A 115 10.95 -8.03 -2.34
CA LYS A 115 11.71 -9.19 -1.83
C LYS A 115 13.05 -8.81 -1.18
N THR A 116 13.25 -7.53 -0.87
CA THR A 116 14.52 -7.04 -0.29
C THR A 116 14.68 -7.39 1.20
N GLY A 117 13.63 -7.92 1.85
CA GLY A 117 13.63 -8.27 3.28
C GLY A 117 12.94 -9.60 3.61
N ALA A 118 12.56 -9.76 4.88
CA ALA A 118 11.81 -10.91 5.37
C ALA A 118 10.33 -10.84 4.93
N PRO A 119 9.63 -11.98 4.80
CA PRO A 119 8.20 -11.98 4.48
C PRO A 119 7.36 -11.34 5.62
N PRO A 120 6.24 -10.65 5.30
CA PRO A 120 5.64 -10.50 3.98
C PRO A 120 6.45 -9.60 3.04
N TYR A 121 6.63 -10.02 1.78
CA TYR A 121 7.38 -9.33 0.74
C TYR A 121 6.60 -8.14 0.18
N ILE A 122 6.39 -7.11 0.99
CA ILE A 122 5.66 -5.88 0.64
C ILE A 122 6.16 -4.75 1.54
N ASN A 123 6.01 -3.50 1.08
CA ASN A 123 6.29 -2.35 1.93
C ASN A 123 5.21 -2.22 3.04
N ASP A 124 5.58 -2.61 4.26
CA ASP A 124 4.69 -2.65 5.43
C ASP A 124 4.34 -1.27 6.00
N GLN A 125 5.14 -0.24 5.72
CA GLN A 125 4.85 1.16 6.06
C GLN A 125 3.61 1.69 5.33
N TYR A 126 3.31 1.17 4.14
CA TYR A 126 2.13 1.54 3.34
C TYR A 126 1.05 0.48 3.32
N PHE A 127 1.42 -0.80 3.37
CA PHE A 127 0.51 -1.94 3.35
C PHE A 127 0.60 -2.76 4.65
N PRO A 128 0.24 -2.17 5.80
CA PRO A 128 0.24 -2.88 7.06
C PRO A 128 -0.76 -4.03 7.01
N LYS A 129 -0.60 -4.97 7.95
CA LYS A 129 -1.51 -6.12 8.12
C LYS A 129 -1.62 -7.02 6.88
N THR A 130 -0.62 -6.99 6.00
CA THR A 130 -0.49 -7.97 4.91
C THR A 130 0.11 -9.25 5.46
N LEU A 131 -0.61 -10.37 5.44
CA LEU A 131 -0.04 -11.67 5.81
C LEU A 131 0.82 -12.27 4.68
N PRO A 132 1.86 -13.06 5.00
CA PRO A 132 2.75 -13.70 4.03
C PRO A 132 2.10 -14.93 3.35
N GLU A 133 0.94 -14.71 2.73
CA GLU A 133 -0.01 -15.73 2.27
C GLU A 133 -0.41 -15.49 0.80
N HIS A 134 -1.29 -16.35 0.28
CA HIS A 134 -1.86 -16.20 -1.06
C HIS A 134 -2.93 -15.11 -1.13
N TYR A 135 -2.84 -14.23 -2.13
CA TYR A 135 -3.83 -13.22 -2.48
C TYR A 135 -4.35 -13.44 -3.89
N GLN A 136 -5.66 -13.29 -4.08
CA GLN A 136 -6.32 -13.50 -5.36
C GLN A 136 -6.01 -12.40 -6.36
N SER A 137 -5.71 -12.83 -7.57
CA SER A 137 -5.60 -12.01 -8.76
C SER A 137 -6.32 -12.69 -9.91
N TRP A 138 -6.28 -12.07 -11.08
CA TRP A 138 -6.76 -12.68 -12.32
C TRP A 138 -5.83 -12.35 -13.47
N VAL A 139 -5.87 -13.17 -14.50
CA VAL A 139 -5.20 -12.85 -15.75
C VAL A 139 -6.13 -13.17 -16.91
N LEU A 140 -6.03 -12.38 -17.99
CA LEU A 140 -6.65 -12.73 -19.26
C LEU A 140 -5.91 -13.93 -19.83
N CYS A 141 -6.65 -14.96 -20.18
CA CYS A 141 -6.08 -16.04 -20.96
C CYS A 141 -5.70 -15.53 -22.36
N GLY A 142 -4.86 -16.27 -23.08
CA GLY A 142 -4.36 -15.89 -24.41
C GLY A 142 -5.44 -15.70 -25.49
N ASP A 143 -6.70 -16.03 -25.21
CA ASP A 143 -7.86 -15.73 -26.05
C ASP A 143 -8.38 -14.29 -25.89
N GLY A 144 -7.82 -13.52 -24.95
CA GLY A 144 -8.19 -12.13 -24.65
C GLY A 144 -9.60 -11.94 -24.09
N GLN A 145 -10.34 -13.03 -23.83
CA GLN A 145 -11.74 -12.99 -23.43
C GLN A 145 -12.03 -13.80 -22.16
N SER A 146 -11.31 -14.91 -21.94
CA SER A 146 -11.50 -15.70 -20.73
C SER A 146 -10.60 -15.18 -19.60
N VAL A 147 -11.15 -15.25 -18.39
CA VAL A 147 -10.46 -14.85 -17.17
C VAL A 147 -10.19 -16.10 -16.35
N ASN A 148 -8.95 -16.32 -15.96
CA ASN A 148 -8.61 -17.33 -14.98
C ASN A 148 -8.52 -16.68 -13.58
N SER A 149 -8.61 -17.51 -12.54
CA SER A 149 -8.25 -17.08 -11.19
C SER A 149 -6.78 -17.41 -10.98
N SER A 150 -5.98 -16.38 -10.73
CA SER A 150 -4.57 -16.52 -10.37
C SER A 150 -4.33 -16.09 -8.92
N THR A 151 -3.09 -16.21 -8.44
CA THR A 151 -2.71 -15.81 -7.09
C THR A 151 -1.27 -15.37 -7.02
N ILE A 152 -1.01 -14.35 -6.20
CA ILE A 152 0.33 -13.93 -5.79
C ILE A 152 0.56 -14.32 -4.32
N HIS A 153 1.75 -14.81 -4.01
CA HIS A 153 2.15 -15.17 -2.65
C HIS A 153 3.09 -14.10 -2.08
N PHE A 154 2.72 -13.49 -0.94
CA PHE A 154 3.57 -12.50 -0.26
C PHE A 154 4.57 -13.12 0.73
N GLY A 155 4.62 -14.45 0.87
CA GLY A 155 5.63 -15.17 1.66
C GLY A 155 6.53 -16.06 0.81
N ASP A 156 7.15 -17.07 1.44
CA ASP A 156 7.89 -18.13 0.75
C ASP A 156 6.95 -19.23 0.22
N PRO A 157 6.73 -19.34 -1.11
CA PRO A 157 5.79 -20.31 -1.67
C PRO A 157 6.25 -21.76 -1.52
N GLN A 158 7.54 -22.04 -1.25
CA GLN A 158 8.01 -23.43 -1.10
C GLN A 158 7.42 -24.11 0.15
N LYS A 159 6.98 -23.33 1.13
CA LYS A 159 6.37 -23.84 2.37
C LYS A 159 4.91 -24.26 2.20
N ASP A 160 4.23 -23.76 1.15
CA ASP A 160 2.81 -24.01 0.91
C ASP A 160 2.58 -24.86 -0.34
N ARG A 161 2.71 -26.17 -0.19
CA ARG A 161 2.55 -27.13 -1.30
C ARG A 161 1.12 -27.23 -1.86
N LYS A 162 0.11 -26.65 -1.18
CA LYS A 162 -1.30 -26.73 -1.60
C LYS A 162 -1.99 -25.38 -1.50
N LYS A 163 -2.49 -24.90 -2.64
CA LYS A 163 -3.31 -23.69 -2.73
C LYS A 163 -4.62 -23.88 -1.93
N PRO A 164 -4.96 -22.95 -1.02
CA PRO A 164 -6.19 -23.05 -0.25
C PRO A 164 -7.44 -22.81 -1.12
N ARG A 165 -8.59 -23.33 -0.68
CA ARG A 165 -9.88 -23.15 -1.38
C ARG A 165 -10.44 -21.73 -1.27
N GLU A 166 -10.13 -21.09 -0.15
CA GLU A 166 -10.48 -19.70 0.13
C GLU A 166 -9.18 -18.94 0.31
N ILE A 167 -9.11 -17.78 -0.31
CA ILE A 167 -7.86 -17.03 -0.52
C ILE A 167 -8.12 -15.59 -0.14
N ARG A 168 -7.10 -14.92 0.40
CA ARG A 168 -7.18 -13.50 0.75
C ARG A 168 -7.37 -12.65 -0.50
N VAL A 169 -7.92 -11.46 -0.33
CA VAL A 169 -8.23 -10.54 -1.43
C VAL A 169 -7.70 -9.17 -1.07
N ARG A 170 -7.26 -8.39 -2.05
CA ARG A 170 -7.00 -6.96 -1.92
C ARG A 170 -7.66 -6.29 -3.12
N ALA A 171 -8.39 -5.21 -2.89
CA ALA A 171 -9.02 -4.49 -3.99
C ALA A 171 -8.04 -3.50 -4.63
N VAL A 172 -8.20 -3.31 -5.93
CA VAL A 172 -7.53 -2.26 -6.68
C VAL A 172 -8.54 -1.51 -7.53
N ARG A 173 -8.24 -0.26 -7.83
CA ARG A 173 -8.99 0.55 -8.80
C ARG A 173 -8.06 1.34 -9.71
N GLY A 174 -8.63 1.83 -10.81
CA GLY A 174 -7.88 2.43 -11.91
C GLY A 174 -7.55 1.42 -13.01
N GLN A 175 -6.90 1.89 -14.07
CA GLN A 175 -6.41 1.07 -15.16
C GLN A 175 -4.94 1.39 -15.39
N THR A 176 -4.13 0.37 -15.53
CA THR A 176 -2.79 0.52 -16.10
C THR A 176 -2.91 0.68 -17.61
N ALA A 177 -2.07 1.53 -18.19
CA ALA A 177 -1.95 1.55 -19.64
C ALA A 177 -1.41 0.19 -20.09
N LYS A 178 -2.23 -0.60 -20.79
CA LYS A 178 -1.79 -1.85 -21.41
C LYS A 178 -0.69 -1.49 -22.41
N LYS A 179 0.54 -1.91 -22.13
CA LYS A 179 1.68 -1.78 -23.06
C LYS A 179 1.55 -2.79 -24.19
#